data_AF-A0A352Q788-F1
#
_entry.id   AF-A0A352Q788-F1
#
_cell.length_a   1.000
_cell.length_b   1.000
_cell.length_c   1.000
_cell.angle_alpha   90.00
_cell.angle_beta   90.00
_cell.angle_gamma   90.00
#
_symmetry.space_group_name_H-M   'P 1'
#
loop_
_entity.id
_entity.type
_entity.pdbx_description
1 polymer ?
#
loop_
_entity_poly.entity_id
_entity_poly.type
_entity_poly.pdbx_seq_one_letter_code
_entity_poly.pdbx_strand_id
1 'polypeptide(L)'
;MADLVKAGKVRFLGLSEASADPELIRRASAVHPIAALQSEYSLWTRDPEAQVLPVCEELNIAFVPYSPLGRGFLTGTITSTAEMTDKDFRKSNPRFQEGNIEHNLQLTEKIKTMAAGKGCTAPQLALAWLLAQGEQIIPIPGTRRIRNLDNNAGAVDVQLSAAELAEIEGVFAPGAAAGSRYA
;
A
#
# COMPACT_ATOMS: atom_id res chain seq x y z
N MET A 1 -5.55 25.90 -7.39
CA MET A 1 -6.22 24.61 -7.64
C MET A 1 -7.74 24.72 -7.61
N ALA A 2 -8.35 25.25 -6.53
CA ALA A 2 -9.81 25.42 -6.44
C ALA A 2 -10.42 26.20 -7.62
N ASP A 3 -9.74 27.24 -8.12
CA ASP A 3 -10.25 28.00 -9.26
C ASP A 3 -10.23 27.21 -10.58
N LEU A 4 -9.38 26.18 -10.70
CA LEU A 4 -9.43 25.25 -11.85
C LEU A 4 -10.69 24.39 -11.81
N VAL A 5 -11.18 24.05 -10.61
CA VAL A 5 -12.47 23.36 -10.43
C VAL A 5 -13.61 24.30 -10.82
N LYS A 6 -13.60 25.54 -10.31
CA LYS A 6 -14.61 26.57 -10.65
C LYS A 6 -14.65 26.86 -12.14
N ALA A 7 -13.50 26.90 -12.80
CA ALA A 7 -13.37 27.10 -14.24
C ALA A 7 -13.70 25.84 -15.07
N GLY A 8 -14.10 24.73 -14.43
CA GLY A 8 -14.46 23.47 -15.10
C GLY A 8 -13.30 22.74 -15.77
N LYS A 9 -12.05 23.06 -15.41
CA LYS A 9 -10.83 22.46 -16.01
C LYS A 9 -10.47 21.12 -15.39
N VAL A 10 -10.82 20.93 -14.12
CA VAL A 10 -10.69 19.67 -13.39
C VAL A 10 -11.96 19.41 -12.58
N ARG A 11 -12.29 18.14 -12.34
CA ARG A 11 -13.50 17.77 -11.58
C ARG A 11 -13.26 17.71 -10.08
N PHE A 12 -12.09 17.24 -9.68
CA PHE A 12 -11.73 16.97 -8.29
C PHE A 12 -10.28 17.33 -8.02
N LEU A 13 -9.96 17.59 -6.75
CA LEU A 13 -8.60 17.80 -6.29
C LEU A 13 -8.14 16.60 -5.45
N GLY A 14 -6.90 16.19 -5.63
CA GLY A 14 -6.24 15.20 -4.79
C GLY A 14 -4.92 15.74 -4.25
N LEU A 15 -4.46 15.13 -3.16
CA LEU A 15 -3.15 15.36 -2.57
C LEU A 15 -2.30 14.11 -2.74
N SER A 16 -0.98 14.28 -2.73
CA SER A 16 -0.03 13.17 -2.74
C SER A 16 1.04 13.43 -1.70
N GLU A 17 1.34 12.41 -0.88
CA GLU A 17 2.32 12.51 0.21
C GLU A 17 2.18 13.83 0.99
N ALA A 18 0.94 14.23 1.30
CA ALA A 18 0.72 15.26 2.31
C ALA A 18 1.37 14.72 3.59
N SER A 19 2.31 15.48 4.17
CA SER A 19 3.12 15.04 5.32
C SER A 19 2.27 14.37 6.38
N ALA A 20 2.87 13.53 7.22
CA ALA A 20 2.18 12.86 8.32
C ALA A 20 1.47 13.79 9.33
N ASP A 21 1.57 15.12 9.18
CA ASP A 21 0.81 16.14 9.89
C ASP A 21 -0.64 16.25 9.36
N PRO A 22 -1.65 15.81 10.14
CA PRO A 22 -3.04 15.87 9.74
C PRO A 22 -3.58 17.29 9.53
N GLU A 23 -2.98 18.29 10.20
CA GLU A 23 -3.43 19.68 10.09
C GLU A 23 -3.23 20.24 8.69
N LEU A 24 -2.23 19.75 7.93
CA LEU A 24 -2.07 20.15 6.53
C LEU A 24 -3.23 19.64 5.66
N ILE A 25 -3.72 18.41 5.91
CA ILE A 25 -4.85 17.83 5.20
C ILE A 25 -6.13 18.60 5.51
N ARG A 26 -6.35 18.96 6.78
CA ARG A 26 -7.49 19.78 7.22
C ARG A 26 -7.46 21.17 6.59
N ARG A 27 -6.30 21.83 6.62
CA ARG A 27 -6.10 23.16 6.02
C ARG A 27 -6.39 23.16 4.52
N ALA A 28 -5.95 22.13 3.80
CA ALA A 28 -6.26 21.98 2.37
C ALA A 28 -7.77 21.81 2.15
N SER A 29 -8.41 20.93 2.94
CA SER A 29 -9.84 20.63 2.85
C SER A 29 -10.72 21.83 3.22
N ALA A 30 -10.26 22.70 4.12
CA ALA A 30 -10.94 23.95 4.46
C ALA A 30 -10.96 24.98 3.31
N VAL A 31 -10.01 24.89 2.37
CA VAL A 31 -10.00 25.75 1.17
C VAL A 31 -10.89 25.16 0.07
N HIS A 32 -10.81 23.85 -0.15
CA HIS A 32 -11.65 23.13 -1.12
C HIS A 32 -11.68 21.63 -0.78
N PRO A 33 -12.83 20.94 -0.96
CA PRO A 33 -12.90 19.49 -0.72
C PRO A 33 -11.81 18.71 -1.46
N ILE A 34 -11.08 17.88 -0.71
CA ILE A 34 -10.07 16.98 -1.27
C ILE A 34 -10.75 15.63 -1.50
N ALA A 35 -10.74 15.15 -2.74
CA ALA A 35 -11.40 13.89 -3.08
C ALA A 35 -10.54 12.67 -2.75
N ALA A 36 -9.21 12.80 -2.86
CA ALA A 36 -8.29 11.70 -2.61
C ALA A 36 -6.95 12.15 -2.02
N LEU A 37 -6.39 11.31 -1.16
CA LEU A 37 -4.99 11.39 -0.73
C LEU A 37 -4.26 10.13 -1.17
N GLN A 38 -3.20 10.30 -1.96
CA GLN A 38 -2.35 9.20 -2.41
C GLN A 38 -1.03 9.17 -1.64
N SER A 39 -0.83 8.11 -0.86
CA SER A 39 0.40 7.89 -0.08
C SER A 39 0.77 6.40 -0.05
N GLU A 40 2.01 6.08 0.35
CA GLU A 40 2.42 4.67 0.46
C GLU A 40 1.69 3.95 1.59
N TYR A 41 1.05 2.82 1.29
CA TYR A 41 0.43 1.96 2.29
C TYR A 41 0.36 0.51 1.82
N SER A 42 0.77 -0.42 2.66
CA SER A 42 0.73 -1.86 2.41
C SER A 42 1.01 -2.62 3.72
N LEU A 43 0.94 -3.95 3.69
CA LEU A 43 1.49 -4.80 4.76
C LEU A 43 2.97 -4.51 5.08
N TRP A 44 3.70 -3.90 4.15
CA TRP A 44 5.12 -3.59 4.31
C TRP A 44 5.37 -2.15 4.80
N THR A 45 4.40 -1.25 4.66
CA THR A 45 4.51 0.18 5.03
C THR A 45 3.21 0.63 5.68
N ARG A 46 3.25 0.88 7.00
CA ARG A 46 2.07 1.13 7.86
C ARG A 46 1.99 2.57 8.39
N ASP A 47 2.91 3.44 7.96
CA ASP A 47 3.05 4.83 8.47
C ASP A 47 1.74 5.66 8.50
N PRO A 48 0.82 5.56 7.50
CA PRO A 48 -0.39 6.39 7.47
C PRO A 48 -1.42 6.09 8.57
N GLU A 49 -1.37 4.93 9.22
CA GLU A 49 -2.47 4.44 10.07
C GLU A 49 -2.74 5.30 11.30
N ALA A 50 -1.68 5.80 11.95
CA ALA A 50 -1.83 6.48 13.23
C ALA A 50 -2.46 7.87 13.11
N GLN A 51 -2.22 8.57 11.99
CA GLN A 51 -2.52 10.00 11.87
C GLN A 51 -3.25 10.38 10.58
N VAL A 52 -2.93 9.72 9.46
CA VAL A 52 -3.43 10.12 8.14
C VAL A 52 -4.76 9.44 7.82
N LEU A 53 -4.87 8.13 8.04
CA LEU A 53 -6.12 7.39 7.76
C LEU A 53 -7.32 7.92 8.56
N PRO A 54 -7.21 8.20 9.88
CA PRO A 54 -8.34 8.71 10.65
C PRO A 54 -8.87 10.04 10.12
N VAL A 55 -7.97 10.93 9.67
CA VAL A 55 -8.38 12.22 9.09
C VAL A 55 -8.95 12.07 7.68
N CYS A 56 -8.48 11.10 6.90
CA CYS A 56 -9.12 10.79 5.62
C CYS A 56 -10.54 10.27 5.81
N GLU A 57 -10.76 9.40 6.81
CA GLU A 57 -12.09 8.92 7.16
C GLU A 57 -13.00 10.05 7.64
N GLU A 58 -12.54 10.87 8.59
CA GLU A 58 -13.29 12.01 9.13
C GLU A 58 -13.73 13.00 8.04
N LEU A 59 -12.83 13.30 7.09
CA LEU A 59 -13.07 14.27 6.03
C LEU A 59 -13.70 13.66 4.76
N ASN A 60 -14.02 12.36 4.79
CA ASN A 60 -14.54 11.60 3.65
C ASN A 60 -13.64 11.71 2.39
N ILE A 61 -12.32 11.55 2.60
CA ILE A 61 -11.29 11.55 1.58
C ILE A 61 -10.97 10.10 1.23
N ALA A 62 -11.03 9.75 -0.06
CA ALA A 62 -10.54 8.44 -0.50
C ALA A 62 -9.03 8.35 -0.27
N PHE A 63 -8.57 7.32 0.42
CA PHE A 63 -7.15 7.07 0.59
C PHE A 63 -6.69 6.08 -0.48
N VAL A 64 -5.66 6.45 -1.25
CA VAL A 64 -5.22 5.74 -2.45
C VAL A 64 -3.81 5.19 -2.23
N PRO A 65 -3.66 3.94 -1.73
CA PRO A 65 -2.36 3.30 -1.53
C PRO A 65 -1.56 3.15 -2.82
N TYR A 66 -0.41 3.82 -2.91
CA TYR A 66 0.61 3.46 -3.90
C TYR A 66 1.61 2.45 -3.32
N SER A 67 2.31 1.73 -4.21
CA SER A 67 3.15 0.58 -3.86
C SER A 67 2.45 -0.47 -2.96
N PRO A 68 1.17 -0.81 -3.21
CA PRO A 68 0.40 -1.69 -2.30
C PRO A 68 0.99 -3.11 -2.18
N LEU A 69 1.82 -3.51 -3.14
CA LEU A 69 2.54 -4.80 -3.15
C LEU A 69 3.99 -4.69 -2.66
N GLY A 70 4.31 -3.67 -1.86
CA GLY A 70 5.63 -3.48 -1.28
C GLY A 70 6.74 -3.39 -2.34
N ARG A 71 6.51 -2.65 -3.43
CA ARG A 71 7.49 -2.51 -4.54
C ARG A 71 7.86 -3.87 -5.18
N GLY A 72 6.89 -4.78 -5.22
CA GLY A 72 7.02 -6.13 -5.74
C GLY A 72 7.47 -7.15 -4.70
N PHE A 73 7.69 -6.74 -3.46
CA PHE A 73 8.12 -7.64 -2.40
C PHE A 73 7.02 -8.63 -1.99
N LEU A 74 5.79 -8.13 -1.83
CA LEU A 74 4.62 -8.92 -1.42
C LEU A 74 4.06 -9.83 -2.53
N THR A 75 4.70 -9.88 -3.70
CA THR A 75 4.30 -10.79 -4.78
C THR A 75 4.84 -12.21 -4.60
N GLY A 76 5.83 -12.41 -3.72
CA GLY A 76 6.49 -13.69 -3.57
C GLY A 76 7.51 -14.03 -4.65
N THR A 77 7.79 -13.10 -5.59
CA THR A 77 8.65 -13.38 -6.74
C THR A 77 10.09 -12.89 -6.57
N ILE A 78 10.36 -12.05 -5.56
CA ILE A 78 11.71 -11.59 -5.25
C ILE A 78 12.32 -12.58 -4.27
N THR A 79 13.42 -13.22 -4.67
CA THR A 79 14.15 -14.19 -3.83
C THR A 79 15.54 -13.68 -3.44
N SER A 80 16.09 -12.70 -4.15
CA SER A 80 17.34 -12.01 -3.83
C SER A 80 17.45 -10.69 -4.61
N THR A 81 18.46 -9.88 -4.28
CA THR A 81 18.85 -8.70 -5.09
C THR A 81 19.78 -9.05 -6.26
N ALA A 82 20.29 -10.29 -6.34
CA ALA A 82 21.31 -10.68 -7.32
C ALA A 82 20.83 -10.57 -8.78
N GLU A 83 19.53 -10.75 -9.01
CA GLU A 83 18.92 -10.66 -10.35
C GLU A 83 18.48 -9.24 -10.71
N MET A 84 18.66 -8.26 -9.81
CA MET A 84 18.26 -6.88 -10.07
C MET A 84 19.28 -6.18 -10.98
N THR A 85 18.77 -5.52 -12.03
CA THR A 85 19.60 -4.69 -12.91
C THR A 85 20.17 -3.48 -12.16
N ASP A 86 21.27 -2.90 -12.63
CA ASP A 86 21.89 -1.71 -11.99
C ASP A 86 20.98 -0.47 -12.00
N LYS A 87 19.99 -0.42 -12.88
CA LYS A 87 18.99 0.66 -12.94
C LYS A 87 17.80 0.43 -12.02
N ASP A 88 17.78 -0.67 -11.28
CA ASP A 88 16.69 -0.98 -10.35
C ASP A 88 16.84 -0.13 -9.08
N PHE A 89 15.88 0.77 -8.85
CA PHE A 89 15.90 1.66 -7.69
C PHE A 89 15.88 0.91 -6.35
N ARG A 90 15.45 -0.37 -6.33
CA ARG A 90 15.46 -1.18 -5.11
C ARG A 90 16.87 -1.44 -4.60
N LYS A 91 17.90 -1.37 -5.46
CA LYS A 91 19.31 -1.51 -5.03
C LYS A 91 19.75 -0.46 -4.02
N SER A 92 19.14 0.72 -3.98
CA SER A 92 19.42 1.75 -2.97
C SER A 92 18.37 1.82 -1.86
N ASN A 93 17.32 0.99 -1.92
CA ASN A 93 16.30 0.99 -0.89
C ASN A 93 16.79 0.24 0.36
N PRO A 94 16.72 0.83 1.56
CA PRO A 94 17.19 0.22 2.81
C PRO A 94 16.63 -1.18 3.07
N ARG A 95 15.39 -1.45 2.67
CA ARG A 95 14.73 -2.75 2.88
C ARG A 95 15.25 -3.89 2.01
N PHE A 96 16.01 -3.55 0.98
CA PHE A 96 16.66 -4.50 0.07
C PHE A 96 18.17 -4.60 0.31
N GLN A 97 18.71 -3.89 1.30
CA GLN A 97 20.12 -3.98 1.66
C GLN A 97 20.40 -5.29 2.41
N GLU A 98 21.69 -5.66 2.43
CA GLU A 98 22.19 -6.82 3.16
C GLU A 98 21.74 -6.79 4.64
N GLY A 99 21.33 -7.95 5.14
CA GLY A 99 20.70 -8.14 6.46
C GLY A 99 19.19 -7.86 6.45
N ASN A 100 18.76 -6.76 5.83
CA ASN A 100 17.34 -6.38 5.78
C ASN A 100 16.55 -7.25 4.82
N ILE A 101 17.10 -7.58 3.64
CA ILE A 101 16.40 -8.42 2.66
C ILE A 101 16.18 -9.82 3.20
N GLU A 102 17.13 -10.42 3.90
CA GLU A 102 17.03 -11.77 4.48
C GLU A 102 15.91 -11.84 5.51
N HIS A 103 15.82 -10.85 6.39
CA HIS A 103 14.70 -10.72 7.34
C HIS A 103 13.38 -10.56 6.60
N ASN A 104 13.32 -9.64 5.65
CA ASN A 104 12.09 -9.36 4.93
C ASN A 104 11.63 -10.58 4.12
N LEU A 105 12.54 -11.40 3.56
CA LEU A 105 12.18 -12.59 2.77
C LEU A 105 11.41 -13.61 3.60
N GLN A 106 11.63 -13.66 4.92
CA GLN A 106 10.84 -14.48 5.83
C GLN A 106 9.37 -14.03 5.88
N LEU A 107 9.11 -12.72 5.82
CA LEU A 107 7.75 -12.17 5.72
C LEU A 107 7.09 -12.56 4.40
N THR A 108 7.86 -12.56 3.30
CA THR A 108 7.38 -13.00 1.99
C THR A 108 6.97 -14.46 1.98
N GLU A 109 7.73 -15.34 2.63
CA GLU A 109 7.35 -16.75 2.75
C GLU A 109 6.09 -16.95 3.60
N LYS A 110 5.91 -16.15 4.66
CA LYS A 110 4.68 -16.16 5.47
C LYS A 110 3.45 -15.78 4.64
N ILE A 111 3.49 -14.66 3.91
CA ILE A 111 2.33 -14.26 3.08
C ILE A 111 2.02 -15.26 1.96
N LYS A 112 3.05 -15.90 1.37
CA LYS A 112 2.83 -16.98 0.40
C LYS A 112 2.10 -18.17 1.03
N THR A 113 2.51 -18.57 2.23
CA THR A 113 1.88 -19.67 2.97
C THR A 113 0.43 -19.35 3.31
N MET A 114 0.16 -18.15 3.82
CA MET A 114 -1.19 -17.70 4.16
C MET A 114 -2.09 -17.60 2.91
N ALA A 115 -1.56 -17.06 1.82
CA ALA A 115 -2.29 -16.96 0.55
C ALA A 115 -2.64 -18.35 -0.01
N ALA A 116 -1.69 -19.28 0.03
CA ALA A 116 -1.93 -20.67 -0.36
C ALA A 116 -3.00 -21.34 0.50
N GLY A 117 -2.96 -21.15 1.83
CA GLY A 117 -3.99 -21.62 2.76
C GLY A 117 -5.38 -21.04 2.46
N LYS A 118 -5.44 -19.76 2.04
CA LYS A 118 -6.66 -19.09 1.60
C LYS A 118 -7.16 -19.52 0.22
N GLY A 119 -6.30 -20.15 -0.59
CA GLY A 119 -6.60 -20.47 -1.99
C GLY A 119 -6.51 -19.28 -2.94
N CYS A 120 -5.69 -18.26 -2.62
CA CYS A 120 -5.45 -17.10 -3.47
C CYS A 120 -3.94 -16.87 -3.69
N THR A 121 -3.58 -15.87 -4.51
CA THR A 121 -2.17 -15.50 -4.69
C THR A 121 -1.70 -14.50 -3.63
N ALA A 122 -0.39 -14.43 -3.37
CA ALA A 122 0.16 -13.45 -2.42
C ALA A 122 -0.23 -11.99 -2.75
N PRO A 123 -0.19 -11.54 -4.03
CA PRO A 123 -0.74 -10.23 -4.39
C PRO A 123 -2.22 -10.05 -4.04
N GLN A 124 -3.05 -11.08 -4.25
CA GLN A 124 -4.47 -11.02 -3.92
C GLN A 124 -4.69 -10.88 -2.41
N LEU A 125 -3.98 -11.68 -1.61
CA LEU A 125 -4.09 -11.59 -0.15
C LEU A 125 -3.67 -10.20 0.37
N ALA A 126 -2.55 -9.66 -0.15
CA ALA A 126 -2.05 -8.34 0.24
C ALA A 126 -3.03 -7.22 -0.12
N LEU A 127 -3.64 -7.29 -1.31
CA LEU A 127 -4.63 -6.30 -1.76
C LEU A 127 -5.97 -6.46 -1.03
N ALA A 128 -6.42 -7.68 -0.78
CA ALA A 128 -7.63 -7.96 -0.01
C ALA A 128 -7.50 -7.44 1.43
N TRP A 129 -6.33 -7.56 2.03
CA TRP A 129 -6.05 -6.97 3.33
C TRP A 129 -6.21 -5.44 3.31
N LEU A 130 -5.67 -4.76 2.29
CA LEU A 130 -5.84 -3.30 2.13
C LEU A 130 -7.32 -2.91 1.99
N LEU A 131 -8.07 -3.63 1.15
CA LEU A 131 -9.51 -3.40 0.96
C LEU A 131 -10.32 -3.62 2.24
N ALA A 132 -9.85 -4.50 3.14
CA ALA A 132 -10.48 -4.74 4.43
C ALA A 132 -10.23 -3.64 5.48
N GLN A 133 -9.33 -2.68 5.23
CA GLN A 133 -9.02 -1.60 6.19
C GLN A 133 -10.07 -0.47 6.20
N GLY A 134 -10.93 -0.40 5.18
CA GLY A 134 -12.01 0.57 5.11
C GLY A 134 -12.50 0.82 3.69
N GLU A 135 -13.77 1.22 3.55
CA GLU A 135 -14.40 1.47 2.24
C GLU A 135 -13.75 2.62 1.46
N GLN A 136 -13.08 3.54 2.16
CA GLN A 136 -12.34 4.65 1.59
C GLN A 136 -10.97 4.25 1.00
N ILE A 137 -10.52 3.00 1.18
CA ILE A 137 -9.20 2.53 0.76
C ILE A 137 -9.25 1.96 -0.66
N ILE A 138 -8.59 2.64 -1.60
CA ILE A 138 -8.60 2.28 -3.03
C ILE A 138 -7.17 2.07 -3.53
N PRO A 139 -6.59 0.86 -3.39
CA PRO A 139 -5.21 0.59 -3.78
C PRO A 139 -5.02 0.63 -5.30
N ILE A 140 -3.86 1.11 -5.75
CA ILE A 140 -3.51 1.20 -7.18
C ILE A 140 -2.31 0.29 -7.54
N PRO A 141 -2.51 -1.04 -7.59
CA PRO A 141 -1.44 -1.97 -7.93
C PRO A 141 -1.00 -1.82 -9.39
N GLY A 142 0.24 -1.36 -9.61
CA GLY A 142 0.81 -1.21 -10.93
C GLY A 142 1.16 -2.53 -11.61
N THR A 143 0.97 -2.60 -12.93
CA THR A 143 1.38 -3.75 -13.75
C THR A 143 1.59 -3.33 -15.21
N ARG A 144 2.38 -4.13 -15.96
CA ARG A 144 2.56 -4.00 -17.42
C ARG A 144 2.02 -5.23 -18.20
N ARG A 145 1.42 -6.19 -17.50
CA ARG A 145 0.95 -7.47 -18.07
C ARG A 145 -0.50 -7.71 -17.70
N ILE A 146 -1.33 -8.09 -18.68
CA ILE A 146 -2.77 -8.35 -18.49
C ILE A 146 -3.00 -9.44 -17.43
N ARG A 147 -2.28 -10.56 -17.50
CA ARG A 147 -2.39 -11.64 -16.49
C ARG A 147 -2.21 -11.16 -15.03
N ASN A 148 -1.38 -10.14 -14.81
CA ASN A 148 -1.14 -9.59 -13.49
C ASN A 148 -2.25 -8.59 -13.12
N LEU A 149 -2.84 -7.89 -14.10
CA LEU A 149 -4.04 -7.08 -13.90
C LEU A 149 -5.19 -7.99 -13.43
N ASP A 150 -5.44 -9.09 -14.15
CA ASP A 150 -6.50 -10.05 -13.80
C ASP A 150 -6.28 -10.64 -12.41
N ASN A 151 -5.03 -11.01 -12.10
CA ASN A 151 -4.68 -11.51 -10.77
C ASN A 151 -4.94 -10.47 -9.68
N ASN A 152 -4.49 -9.23 -9.87
CA ASN A 152 -4.71 -8.15 -8.90
C ASN A 152 -6.20 -7.83 -8.74
N ALA A 153 -6.97 -7.85 -9.82
CA ALA A 153 -8.41 -7.60 -9.80
C ALA A 153 -9.16 -8.65 -8.98
N GLY A 154 -8.76 -9.93 -9.05
CA GLY A 154 -9.36 -11.00 -8.24
C GLY A 154 -9.18 -10.84 -6.72
N ALA A 155 -8.43 -9.84 -6.24
CA ALA A 155 -8.37 -9.52 -4.82
C ALA A 155 -9.73 -9.08 -4.25
N VAL A 156 -10.62 -8.51 -5.08
CA VAL A 156 -11.96 -8.07 -4.64
C VAL A 156 -12.87 -9.23 -4.22
N ASP A 157 -12.56 -10.44 -4.70
CA ASP A 157 -13.32 -11.65 -4.39
C ASP A 157 -12.78 -12.39 -3.16
N VAL A 158 -11.64 -11.95 -2.60
CA VAL A 158 -11.01 -12.58 -1.43
C VAL A 158 -11.57 -11.95 -0.15
N GLN A 159 -12.47 -12.66 0.51
CA GLN A 159 -13.03 -12.25 1.79
C GLN A 159 -12.18 -12.77 2.96
N LEU A 160 -11.60 -11.86 3.74
CA LEU A 160 -10.81 -12.20 4.93
C LEU A 160 -11.70 -12.23 6.17
N SER A 161 -11.63 -13.32 6.92
CA SER A 161 -12.25 -13.45 8.23
C SER A 161 -11.48 -12.64 9.29
N ALA A 162 -12.12 -12.37 10.43
CA ALA A 162 -11.46 -11.68 11.54
C ALA A 162 -10.22 -12.44 12.05
N ALA A 163 -10.24 -13.78 12.03
CA ALA A 163 -9.10 -14.60 12.43
C ALA A 163 -7.92 -14.45 11.45
N GLU A 164 -8.20 -14.46 10.14
CA GLU A 164 -7.18 -14.27 9.11
C GLU A 164 -6.60 -12.85 9.15
N LEU A 165 -7.44 -11.83 9.38
CA LEU A 165 -6.95 -10.45 9.57
C LEU A 165 -6.03 -10.34 10.79
N ALA A 166 -6.39 -10.98 11.90
CA ALA A 166 -5.55 -11.01 13.11
C ALA A 166 -4.24 -11.77 12.89
N GLU A 167 -4.26 -12.87 12.12
CA GLU A 167 -3.06 -13.62 11.75
C GLU A 167 -2.14 -12.75 10.88
N ILE A 168 -2.69 -12.05 9.89
CA ILE A 168 -1.93 -11.14 9.01
C ILE A 168 -1.32 -10.02 9.85
N GLU A 169 -2.08 -9.41 10.75
CA GLU A 169 -1.59 -8.37 11.65
C GLU A 169 -0.45 -8.85 12.55
N GLY A 170 -0.54 -10.08 13.07
CA GLY A 170 0.53 -10.68 13.88
C GLY A 170 1.86 -10.86 13.12
N VAL A 171 1.79 -11.08 11.80
CA VAL A 171 2.98 -11.21 10.94
C VAL A 171 3.50 -9.84 10.47
N PHE A 172 2.59 -8.94 10.12
CA PHE A 172 2.86 -7.66 9.45
C PHE A 172 2.53 -6.45 10.32
N ALA A 173 2.70 -6.59 11.63
CA ALA A 173 2.55 -5.50 12.57
C ALA A 173 3.43 -4.29 12.16
N PRO A 174 3.04 -3.05 12.51
CA PRO A 174 3.88 -1.88 12.27
C PRO A 174 5.32 -2.10 12.74
N GLY A 175 6.29 -1.89 11.84
CA GLY A 175 7.71 -2.13 12.09
C GLY A 175 8.20 -3.56 11.81
N ALA A 176 7.36 -4.47 11.32
CA ALA A 176 7.78 -5.82 10.96
C ALA A 176 8.84 -5.85 9.85
N ALA A 177 8.80 -4.91 8.91
CA ALA A 177 9.78 -4.79 7.83
C ALA A 177 11.11 -4.22 8.33
N ALA A 178 12.22 -4.88 8.01
CA ALA A 178 13.56 -4.38 8.30
C ALA A 178 14.00 -3.34 7.25
N GLY A 179 14.62 -2.26 7.71
CA GLY A 179 15.02 -1.11 6.90
C GLY A 179 13.93 -0.04 6.75
N SER A 180 14.35 1.23 6.65
CA SER A 180 13.44 2.36 6.45
C SER A 180 12.78 2.36 5.07
N ARG A 181 11.60 2.98 4.97
CA ARG A 181 10.84 3.15 3.71
C ARG A 181 11.69 3.78 2.60
N TYR A 182 12.48 4.79 2.97
CA TYR A 182 13.39 5.53 2.11
C TYR A 182 14.79 5.62 2.74
N ALA A 183 15.80 5.78 1.87
CA ALA A 183 17.18 6.05 2.27
C ALA A 183 17.36 7.49 2.77
#